data_AF-A0AAX3X4I6-F1
#
_entry.id   AF-A0AAX3X4I6-F1
#
_cell.length_a   1.000
_cell.length_b   1.000
_cell.length_c   1.000
_cell.angle_alpha   90.00
_cell.angle_beta   90.00
_cell.angle_gamma   90.00
#
_symmetry.space_group_name_H-M   'P 1'
#
loop_
_entity.id
_entity.type
_entity.pdbx_description
1 polymer ?
#
loop_
_entity_poly.entity_id
_entity_poly.type
_entity_poly.pdbx_seq_one_letter_code
_entity_poly.pdbx_strand_id
1 'polypeptide(L)' 'MMIVEEIKFAQLDQQQLEKINELEKKIGVTLVAYDSSSMSSQGSGAFEANNGTHNNHPS' A
#
# COMPACT_ATOMS: atom_id res chain seq x y z
N MET A 1 17.06 -7.63 18.27
CA MET A 1 17.78 -7.79 16.99
C MET A 1 16.85 -8.55 16.07
N MET A 2 16.20 -7.88 15.12
CA MET A 2 15.36 -8.56 14.14
C MET A 2 16.30 -9.24 13.14
N ILE A 3 16.33 -10.57 13.19
CA ILE A 3 16.84 -11.40 12.11
C ILE A 3 15.95 -11.14 10.91
N VAL A 4 16.33 -10.19 10.08
CA VAL A 4 15.91 -10.14 8.69
C VAL A 4 16.60 -11.34 8.03
N GLU A 5 16.01 -12.53 8.18
CA GLU A 5 16.29 -13.60 7.23
C GLU A 5 16.15 -12.97 5.84
N GLU A 6 17.16 -13.12 4.99
CA GLU A 6 17.09 -12.61 3.63
C GLU A 6 15.83 -13.17 2.97
N ILE A 7 14.78 -12.34 2.89
CA ILE A 7 13.52 -12.70 2.25
C ILE A 7 13.86 -12.80 0.77
N LYS A 8 14.19 -14.02 0.33
CA LYS A 8 14.44 -14.30 -1.07
C LYS A 8 13.11 -14.27 -1.80
N PHE A 9 13.00 -13.35 -2.75
CA PHE A 9 11.86 -13.33 -3.66
C PHE A 9 11.84 -14.65 -4.45
N ALA A 10 10.72 -15.35 -4.39
CA ALA A 10 10.50 -16.49 -5.25
C ALA A 10 10.38 -16.00 -6.70
N GLN A 11 11.18 -16.56 -7.61
CA GLN A 11 10.90 -16.43 -9.02
C GLN A 11 9.79 -17.41 -9.37
N LEU A 12 8.72 -16.89 -9.95
CA LEU A 12 7.56 -17.70 -10.35
C LEU A 12 7.57 -17.88 -11.87
N ASP A 13 7.39 -19.13 -12.29
CA ASP A 13 7.03 -19.43 -13.68
C ASP A 13 5.52 -19.25 -13.92
N GLN A 14 5.11 -19.36 -15.19
CA GLN A 14 3.71 -19.17 -15.59
C GLN A 14 2.76 -20.15 -14.90
N GLN A 15 3.15 -21.42 -14.72
CA GLN A 15 2.29 -22.43 -14.11
C GLN A 15 2.13 -22.19 -12.60
N GLN A 16 3.19 -21.72 -11.94
CA GLN A 16 3.14 -21.35 -10.53
C GLN A 16 2.26 -20.11 -10.31
N LEU A 17 2.36 -19.13 -11.21
CA LEU A 17 1.52 -17.92 -11.17
C LEU A 17 0.04 -18.26 -11.37
N GLU A 18 -0.29 -19.15 -12.30
CA GLU A 18 -1.67 -19.60 -12.53
C GLU A 18 -2.27 -20.26 -11.30
N LYS A 19 -1.51 -21.13 -10.61
CA LYS A 19 -1.97 -21.76 -9.35
C LYS A 19 -2.26 -20.72 -8.27
N ILE A 20 -1.44 -19.68 -8.15
CA ILE A 20 -1.68 -18.58 -7.20
C ILE A 20 -2.96 -17.84 -7.55
N ASN A 21 -3.15 -17.49 -8.84
CA ASN A 21 -4.37 -16.80 -9.30
C ASN A 21 -5.64 -17.63 -9.06
N GLU A 22 -5.58 -18.96 -9.25
CA GLU A 22 -6.71 -19.85 -8.93
C GLU A 22 -7.00 -19.86 -7.42
N LEU A 23 -5.96 -19.89 -6.59
CA LEU A 23 -6.07 -19.81 -5.14
C LEU A 23 -6.70 -18.49 -4.69
N GLU A 24 -6.22 -17.36 -5.21
CA GLU A 24 -6.77 -16.03 -4.97
C GLU A 24 -8.27 -15.97 -5.25
N LYS A 25 -8.68 -16.44 -6.43
CA LYS A 25 -10.10 -16.50 -6.82
C LYS A 25 -10.91 -17.41 -5.91
N LYS A 26 -10.36 -18.56 -5.54
CA LYS A 26 -11.05 -19.57 -4.72
C LYS A 26 -11.34 -19.07 -3.32
N ILE A 27 -10.42 -18.30 -2.73
CA ILE A 27 -10.57 -17.76 -1.37
C ILE A 27 -11.10 -16.33 -1.34
N GLY A 28 -11.24 -15.68 -2.51
CA GLY A 28 -11.76 -14.32 -2.65
C GLY A 28 -10.81 -13.25 -2.12
N VAL A 29 -9.49 -13.45 -2.28
CA VAL A 29 -8.47 -12.49 -1.86
C VAL A 29 -7.60 -12.07 -3.03
N THR A 30 -6.77 -11.04 -2.83
CA THR A 30 -5.73 -10.62 -3.77
C THR A 30 -4.42 -10.47 -3.01
N LEU A 31 -3.37 -11.16 -3.46
CA LEU A 31 -2.02 -11.06 -2.93
C LEU A 31 -1.36 -9.80 -3.49
N VAL A 32 -0.88 -8.93 -2.61
CA VAL A 32 -0.18 -7.70 -2.98
C VAL A 32 1.19 -7.70 -2.33
N ALA A 33 2.22 -7.38 -3.11
CA ALA A 33 3.59 -7.21 -2.63
C ALA A 33 4.03 -5.76 -2.84
N TYR A 34 4.46 -5.08 -1.78
CA TYR A 34 4.98 -3.71 -1.82
C TYR A 34 6.49 -3.73 -1.61
N ASP A 35 7.19 -2.91 -2.40
CA ASP A 35 8.62 -2.66 -2.19
C ASP A 35 8.78 -1.45 -1.28
N SER A 36 9.35 -1.64 -0.09
CA SER A 36 9.62 -0.56 0.86
C SER A 36 10.61 0.49 0.32
N SER A 37 11.43 0.15 -0.67
CA SER A 37 12.34 1.09 -1.31
C SER A 37 11.65 2.00 -2.35
N SER A 38 10.47 1.59 -2.84
CA SER A 38 9.65 2.40 -3.75
C SER A 38 8.78 3.44 -3.03
N MET A 39 8.66 3.35 -1.70
CA MET A 39 8.12 4.43 -0.90
C MET A 39 9.17 5.52 -0.78
N SER A 40 9.14 6.49 -1.70
CA SER A 40 9.77 7.78 -1.44
C SER A 40 9.23 8.28 -0.10
N SER A 41 10.15 8.69 0.78
CA SER A 41 9.85 9.33 2.04
C SER A 41 9.18 10.69 1.79
N GLN A 42 7.99 10.73 1.21
CA GLN A 42 7.14 11.92 1.19
C GLN A 42 6.47 11.96 2.56
N GLY A 43 7.21 12.50 3.51
CA GLY A 43 6.75 12.70 4.87
C GLY A 43 5.40 13.41 4.90
N SER A 44 4.51 12.83 5.73
CA SER A 44 3.71 13.56 6.70
C SER A 44 2.77 14.63 6.16
N GLY A 45 1.48 14.31 6.17
CA GLY A 45 0.42 15.22 5.81
C GLY A 45 0.49 16.56 6.55
N ALA A 46 0.45 17.64 5.77
CA ALA A 46 -0.28 18.82 6.18
C ALA A 46 -1.69 18.65 5.62
N PHE A 47 -2.62 18.15 6.43
CA PHE A 47 -4.00 18.54 6.23
C PHE A 47 -4.03 20.04 6.55
N GLU A 48 -4.02 20.88 5.52
CA GLU A 48 -4.34 22.28 5.69
C GLU A 48 -5.78 22.35 6.19
N ALA A 49 -5.94 22.59 7.48
CA ALA A 49 -7.20 23.03 8.03
C ALA A 49 -7.49 24.41 7.43
N ASN A 50 -8.16 24.41 6.27
CA ASN A 50 -8.83 25.59 5.75
C ASN A 50 -9.92 25.95 6.77
N ASN A 51 -9.57 26.77 7.75
CA ASN A 51 -10.54 27.43 8.60
C ASN A 51 -11.13 28.57 7.77
N GLY A 52 -12.19 28.25 7.02
CA GLY A 52 -12.98 29.23 6.31
C GLY A 52 -13.57 30.22 7.31
N THR A 53 -12.98 31.41 7.40
CA THR A 53 -13.60 32.57 8.04
C THR A 53 -14.91 32.84 7.31
N HIS A 54 -16.03 32.40 7.89
CA HIS A 54 -17.36 32.76 7.43
C HIS A 54 -17.56 34.25 7.71
N ASN A 55 -17.21 35.08 6.74
CA ASN A 55 -17.74 36.42 6.63
C ASN A 55 -19.26 36.29 6.49
N ASN A 56 -20.00 36.90 7.43
CA ASN A 56 -21.24 37.68 7.22
C ASN A 56 -22.01 37.77 8.54
N HIS A 57 -22.26 38.99 9.04
CA HIS A 57 -23.61 39.59 9.13
C HIS A 57 -23.52 41.02 9.74
N PRO A 58 -24.36 41.99 9.31
CA PRO A 58 -24.16 43.42 9.47
C PRO A 58 -24.84 43.99 10.72
N SER A 59 -24.50 45.23 11.04
CA SER A 59 -25.34 46.19 11.77
C SER A 59 -24.99 47.60 11.32
#